data_AF-A0A2V8MIE9-F1
#
_entry.id   AF-A0A2V8MIE9-F1
#
_cell.length_a   1.000
_cell.length_b   1.000
_cell.length_c   1.000
_cell.angle_alpha   90.00
_cell.angle_beta   90.00
_cell.angle_gamma   90.00
#
_symmetry.space_group_name_H-M   'P 1'
#
loop_
_entity.id
_entity.type
_entity.pdbx_description
1 polymer ?
#
loop_
_entity_poly.entity_id
_entity_poly.type
_entity_poly.pdbx_seq_one_letter_code
_entity_poly.pdbx_strand_id
1 'polypeptide(L)'
;MTSDGDFHRRQRRLVKPAFHKQQVTAYEGVMMDHIMRLCESWQDGQEIEMMREMKCLTMAIIGSLLFSIETRPEADEINEAVELVFSQFTPFGSPFRNLLARLPMSRVRRIHKAQAHLDAIIRRIIAERRHSGEDCGDLLSMLIRAQDEAEPGAAMTDVNVRDEALTLFLSGHETMAMALTWTWYLLAQDHEVEAKLQAEIDDVLGAGPPSLAAVSELHYAK
;
A
#
# COMPACT_ATOMS: atom_id res chain seq x y z
N MET A 1 30.36 6.89 7.18
CA MET A 1 29.74 5.75 6.47
C MET A 1 29.16 4.68 7.43
N THR A 2 28.99 4.98 8.72
CA THR A 2 28.37 4.09 9.73
C THR A 2 26.96 4.55 10.16
N SER A 3 26.53 5.76 9.77
CA SER A 3 25.24 6.34 10.17
C SER A 3 24.03 5.68 9.50
N ASP A 4 24.14 5.23 8.24
CA ASP A 4 23.01 4.60 7.54
C ASP A 4 22.59 3.27 8.19
N GLY A 5 23.56 2.47 8.64
CA GLY A 5 23.28 1.16 9.21
C GLY A 5 22.47 1.23 10.51
N ASP A 6 22.87 2.12 11.43
CA ASP A 6 22.21 2.29 12.72
C ASP A 6 20.88 3.03 12.60
N PHE A 7 20.80 4.05 11.75
CA PHE A 7 19.56 4.76 11.46
C PHE A 7 18.51 3.83 10.83
N HIS A 8 18.88 3.05 9.80
CA HIS A 8 17.97 2.08 9.18
C HIS A 8 17.59 0.94 10.13
N ARG A 9 18.50 0.47 10.99
CA ARG A 9 18.14 -0.51 12.04
C ARG A 9 17.11 0.06 13.01
N ARG A 10 17.28 1.31 13.43
CA ARG A 10 16.35 2.03 14.30
C ARG A 10 14.98 2.20 13.64
N GLN A 11 14.93 2.69 12.40
CA GLN A 11 13.66 2.80 11.65
C GLN A 11 12.94 1.47 11.53
N ARG A 12 13.63 0.40 11.14
CA ARG A 12 13.03 -0.95 11.04
C ARG A 12 12.44 -1.42 12.37
N ARG A 13 13.10 -1.14 13.51
CA ARG A 13 12.57 -1.47 14.84
C ARG A 13 11.30 -0.68 15.15
N LEU A 14 11.25 0.61 14.81
CA LEU A 14 10.09 1.48 15.03
C LEU A 14 8.89 1.10 14.16
N VAL A 15 9.14 0.59 12.95
CA VAL A 15 8.11 0.19 11.98
C VAL A 15 7.55 -1.21 12.27
N LYS A 16 8.38 -2.13 12.80
CA LYS A 16 8.01 -3.54 13.02
C LYS A 16 6.66 -3.76 13.74
N PRO A 17 6.28 -3.00 14.78
CA PRO A 17 5.00 -3.19 15.46
C PRO A 17 3.78 -3.03 14.56
N ALA A 18 3.90 -2.22 13.49
CA ALA A 18 2.80 -1.99 12.56
C ALA A 18 2.49 -3.18 11.63
N PHE A 19 3.32 -4.22 11.69
CA PHE A 19 3.11 -5.51 11.03
C PHE A 19 2.82 -6.65 12.02
N HIS A 20 2.52 -6.34 13.29
CA HIS A 20 2.10 -7.36 14.25
C HIS A 20 0.71 -7.92 13.93
N LYS A 21 0.47 -9.17 14.32
CA LYS A 21 -0.75 -9.96 14.01
C LYS A 21 -2.05 -9.21 14.30
N GLN A 22 -2.14 -8.47 15.41
CA GLN A 22 -3.32 -7.69 15.77
C GLN A 22 -3.64 -6.59 14.75
N GLN A 23 -2.62 -5.95 14.17
CA GLN A 23 -2.82 -4.93 13.15
C GLN A 23 -3.14 -5.52 11.79
N VAL A 24 -2.56 -6.67 11.46
CA VAL A 24 -2.95 -7.40 10.25
C VAL A 24 -4.44 -7.75 10.29
N THR A 25 -4.99 -8.11 11.45
CA THR A 25 -6.44 -8.30 11.63
C THR A 25 -7.24 -7.01 11.45
N ALA A 26 -6.73 -5.86 11.91
CA ALA A 26 -7.38 -4.58 11.65
C ALA A 26 -7.38 -4.19 10.15
N TYR A 27 -6.39 -4.64 9.39
CA TYR A 27 -6.27 -4.38 7.95
C TYR A 27 -7.21 -5.25 7.10
N GLU A 28 -7.72 -6.36 7.66
CA GLU A 28 -8.59 -7.31 6.98
C GLU A 28 -9.82 -6.65 6.36
N GLY A 29 -10.53 -5.84 7.14
CA GLY A 29 -11.76 -5.16 6.67
C GLY A 29 -11.47 -4.24 5.48
N VAL A 30 -10.46 -3.38 5.61
CA VAL A 30 -10.05 -2.46 4.53
C VAL A 30 -9.63 -3.23 3.27
N MET A 31 -8.84 -4.29 3.41
CA MET A 31 -8.46 -5.12 2.26
C MET A 31 -9.67 -5.75 1.59
N MET A 32 -10.59 -6.32 2.39
CA MET A 32 -11.80 -6.96 1.87
C MET A 32 -12.70 -5.97 1.13
N ASP A 33 -12.91 -4.78 1.68
CA ASP A 33 -13.76 -3.76 1.06
C ASP A 33 -13.22 -3.34 -0.32
N HIS A 34 -11.90 -3.17 -0.46
CA HIS A 34 -11.28 -2.88 -1.76
C HIS A 34 -11.35 -4.05 -2.73
N ILE A 35 -11.13 -5.28 -2.27
CA ILE A 35 -11.21 -6.49 -3.12
C ILE A 35 -12.65 -6.70 -3.61
N MET A 36 -13.64 -6.58 -2.72
CA MET A 36 -15.06 -6.76 -3.07
C MET A 36 -15.52 -5.70 -4.07
N ARG A 37 -15.17 -4.42 -3.87
CA ARG A 37 -15.46 -3.36 -4.85
C ARG A 37 -14.83 -3.63 -6.22
N LEU A 38 -13.62 -4.18 -6.25
CA LEU A 38 -12.97 -4.58 -7.50
C LEU A 38 -13.74 -5.73 -8.16
N CYS A 39 -14.08 -6.79 -7.43
CA CYS A 39 -14.83 -7.93 -7.95
C CYS A 39 -16.22 -7.51 -8.48
N GLU A 40 -16.92 -6.62 -7.78
CA GLU A 40 -18.22 -6.06 -8.21
C GLU A 40 -18.13 -5.21 -9.48
N SER A 41 -16.96 -4.64 -9.76
CA SER A 41 -16.73 -3.82 -10.96
C SER A 41 -16.55 -4.64 -12.24
N TRP A 42 -16.25 -5.94 -12.12
CA TRP A 42 -15.97 -6.83 -13.24
C TRP A 42 -17.24 -7.51 -13.75
N GLN A 43 -17.28 -7.73 -15.08
CA GLN A 43 -18.38 -8.39 -15.76
C GLN A 43 -17.91 -9.69 -16.41
N ASP A 44 -18.81 -10.67 -16.52
CA ASP A 44 -18.51 -11.92 -17.23
C ASP A 44 -18.12 -11.67 -18.69
N GLY A 45 -17.08 -12.35 -19.15
CA GLY A 45 -16.49 -12.18 -20.48
C GLY A 45 -15.70 -10.88 -20.70
N GLN A 46 -15.50 -10.05 -19.68
CA GLN A 46 -14.72 -8.82 -19.78
C GLN A 46 -13.22 -9.12 -19.96
N GLU A 47 -12.59 -8.45 -20.94
CA GLU A 47 -11.12 -8.43 -21.04
C GLU A 47 -10.54 -7.42 -20.04
N ILE A 48 -9.63 -7.90 -19.18
CA ILE A 48 -9.07 -7.12 -18.07
C ILE A 48 -7.56 -7.01 -18.23
N GLU A 49 -7.04 -5.78 -18.12
CA GLU A 49 -5.61 -5.55 -18.07
C GLU A 49 -5.11 -5.70 -16.63
N MET A 50 -4.76 -6.95 -16.27
CA MET A 50 -4.49 -7.35 -14.88
C MET A 50 -3.40 -6.54 -14.18
N MET A 51 -2.36 -6.09 -14.91
CA MET A 51 -1.31 -5.31 -14.28
C MET A 51 -1.82 -3.95 -13.79
N ARG A 52 -2.66 -3.25 -14.56
CA ARG A 52 -3.31 -2.03 -14.10
C ARG A 52 -4.25 -2.30 -12.93
N GLU A 53 -5.11 -3.31 -13.00
CA GLU A 53 -6.06 -3.59 -11.91
C GLU A 53 -5.34 -3.94 -10.60
N MET A 54 -4.30 -4.78 -10.65
CA MET A 54 -3.53 -5.13 -9.44
C MET A 54 -2.75 -3.95 -8.88
N LYS A 55 -2.26 -3.03 -9.75
CA LYS A 55 -1.66 -1.77 -9.31
C LYS A 55 -2.68 -0.87 -8.62
N CYS A 56 -3.85 -0.67 -9.22
CA CYS A 56 -4.92 0.13 -8.64
C CYS A 56 -5.37 -0.43 -7.29
N LEU A 57 -5.60 -1.74 -7.20
CA LEU A 57 -6.02 -2.42 -5.98
C LEU A 57 -5.01 -2.26 -4.84
N THR A 58 -3.75 -2.63 -5.09
CA THR A 58 -2.70 -2.59 -4.06
C THR A 58 -2.44 -1.15 -3.59
N MET A 59 -2.53 -0.18 -4.49
CA MET A 59 -2.40 1.24 -4.19
C MET A 59 -3.55 1.76 -3.31
N ALA A 60 -4.80 1.41 -3.64
CA ALA A 60 -5.98 1.80 -2.88
C ALA A 60 -5.95 1.21 -1.46
N ILE A 61 -5.57 -0.06 -1.34
CA ILE A 61 -5.39 -0.74 -0.05
C ILE A 61 -4.31 -0.05 0.77
N ILE A 62 -3.08 0.09 0.26
CA ILE A 62 -1.98 0.62 1.07
C ILE A 62 -2.20 2.10 1.45
N GLY A 63 -2.83 2.89 0.58
CA GLY A 63 -3.24 4.26 0.91
C GLY A 63 -4.26 4.30 2.05
N SER A 64 -5.28 3.45 1.98
CA SER A 64 -6.31 3.37 3.02
C SER A 64 -5.73 2.92 4.36
N LEU A 65 -4.84 1.93 4.35
CA LEU A 65 -4.16 1.42 5.55
C LEU A 65 -3.17 2.42 6.16
N LEU A 66 -2.52 3.25 5.33
CA LEU A 66 -1.56 4.25 5.80
C LEU A 66 -2.24 5.49 6.39
N PHE A 67 -3.31 5.97 5.77
CA PHE A 67 -3.88 7.29 6.08
C PHE A 67 -5.28 7.25 6.72
N SER A 68 -5.87 6.06 6.86
CA SER A 68 -7.29 5.86 7.22
C SER A 68 -8.21 6.72 6.34
N ILE A 69 -7.95 6.71 5.03
CA ILE A 69 -8.57 7.61 4.04
C ILE A 69 -10.11 7.58 4.16
N GLU A 70 -10.70 6.40 4.35
CA GLU A 70 -12.16 6.20 4.39
C GLU A 70 -12.85 6.88 5.58
N THR A 71 -12.12 7.21 6.64
CA THR A 71 -12.65 7.94 7.80
C THR A 71 -12.52 9.45 7.69
N ARG A 72 -11.93 9.96 6.61
CA ARG A 72 -11.58 11.37 6.44
C ARG A 72 -12.54 12.10 5.49
N PRO A 73 -12.92 13.34 5.80
CA PRO A 73 -13.65 14.20 4.86
C PRO A 73 -12.93 14.40 3.52
N GLU A 74 -11.60 14.31 3.52
CA GLU A 74 -10.75 14.55 2.34
C GLU A 74 -10.35 13.25 1.60
N ALA A 75 -11.12 12.18 1.79
CA ALA A 75 -10.86 10.87 1.19
C ALA A 75 -10.61 10.96 -0.33
N ASP A 76 -11.47 11.67 -1.04
CA ASP A 76 -11.42 11.82 -2.49
C ASP A 76 -10.18 12.60 -2.95
N GLU A 77 -9.80 13.66 -2.23
CA GLU A 77 -8.61 14.46 -2.53
C GLU A 77 -7.32 13.64 -2.35
N ILE A 78 -7.26 12.81 -1.29
CA ILE A 78 -6.11 11.92 -1.05
C ILE A 78 -6.04 10.85 -2.14
N ASN A 79 -7.17 10.23 -2.48
CA ASN A 79 -7.24 9.22 -3.52
C ASN A 79 -6.81 9.79 -4.89
N GLU A 80 -7.29 10.98 -5.25
CA GLU A 80 -6.92 11.65 -6.50
C GLU A 80 -5.42 12.03 -6.51
N ALA A 81 -4.88 12.53 -5.40
CA ALA A 81 -3.46 12.87 -5.28
C ALA A 81 -2.57 11.63 -5.42
N VAL A 82 -2.96 10.52 -4.79
CA VAL A 82 -2.30 9.23 -4.90
C VAL A 82 -2.36 8.73 -6.35
N GLU A 83 -3.56 8.62 -6.93
CA GLU A 83 -3.75 8.17 -8.31
C GLU A 83 -2.96 9.02 -9.32
N LEU A 84 -2.89 10.34 -9.12
CA LEU A 84 -2.14 11.25 -9.99
C LEU A 84 -0.62 11.06 -9.88
N VAL A 85 -0.09 10.85 -8.66
CA VAL A 85 1.34 10.55 -8.46
C VAL A 85 1.72 9.23 -9.14
N PHE A 86 0.82 8.24 -9.10
CA PHE A 86 1.13 6.85 -9.46
C PHE A 86 0.68 6.40 -10.85
N SER A 87 -0.32 7.03 -11.46
CA SER A 87 -0.65 6.88 -12.90
C SER A 87 0.53 7.21 -13.82
N GLN A 88 1.57 7.85 -13.29
CA GLN A 88 2.81 8.22 -13.99
C GLN A 88 3.94 7.17 -13.82
N PHE A 89 3.78 6.15 -12.95
CA PHE A 89 4.69 4.99 -12.86
C PHE A 89 4.38 3.98 -13.99
N THR A 90 4.41 4.47 -15.23
CA THR A 90 4.61 3.63 -16.42
C THR A 90 6.10 3.27 -16.49
N PRO A 91 6.49 2.11 -17.04
CA PRO A 91 7.80 1.53 -16.80
C PRO A 91 8.90 2.52 -17.18
N PHE A 92 9.70 2.85 -16.18
CA PHE A 92 10.89 3.67 -16.22
C PHE A 92 12.02 2.97 -17.01
N GLY A 93 11.74 2.55 -18.24
CA GLY A 93 12.65 1.80 -19.12
C GLY A 93 13.33 2.64 -20.20
N SER A 94 13.16 3.97 -20.22
CA SER A 94 13.78 4.81 -21.25
C SER A 94 15.23 5.17 -20.87
N PRO A 95 16.24 4.79 -21.67
CA PRO A 95 17.65 5.13 -21.42
C PRO A 95 17.92 6.65 -21.46
N PHE A 96 16.94 7.46 -21.88
CA PHE A 96 17.02 8.91 -21.96
C PHE A 96 16.46 9.64 -20.73
N ARG A 97 16.12 8.93 -19.64
CA ARG A 97 15.56 9.51 -18.40
C ARG A 97 16.29 10.77 -17.91
N ASN A 98 17.62 10.72 -17.83
CA ASN A 98 18.42 11.85 -17.33
C ASN A 98 18.43 13.04 -18.29
N LEU A 99 18.19 12.80 -19.59
CA LEU A 99 18.10 13.83 -20.62
C LEU A 99 16.69 14.44 -20.67
N LEU A 100 15.65 13.61 -20.54
CA LEU A 100 14.24 14.01 -20.48
C LEU A 100 13.89 14.76 -19.19
N ALA A 101 14.50 14.40 -18.05
CA ALA A 101 14.32 15.11 -16.78
C ALA A 101 14.89 16.54 -16.79
N ARG A 102 15.82 16.85 -17.71
CA ARG A 102 16.40 18.20 -17.91
C ARG A 102 15.58 19.07 -18.87
N LEU A 103 14.64 18.49 -19.61
CA LEU A 103 13.72 19.24 -20.47
C LEU A 103 12.57 19.79 -19.62
N PRO A 104 12.14 21.04 -19.80
CA PRO A 104 11.01 21.64 -19.09
C PRO A 104 9.68 21.08 -19.63
N MET A 105 9.51 19.77 -19.54
CA MET A 105 8.29 19.07 -19.92
C MET A 105 7.22 19.38 -18.88
N SER A 106 6.06 19.85 -19.34
CA SER A 106 4.87 20.11 -18.52
C SER A 106 4.49 18.92 -17.62
N ARG A 107 4.76 17.68 -18.07
CA ARG A 107 4.61 16.45 -17.27
C ARG A 107 5.49 16.42 -16.02
N VAL A 108 6.77 16.79 -16.11
CA VAL A 108 7.69 16.79 -14.96
C VAL A 108 7.25 17.82 -13.91
N ARG A 109 6.78 18.99 -14.34
CA ARG A 109 6.20 19.99 -13.42
C ARG A 109 4.92 19.49 -12.76
N ARG A 110 4.04 18.80 -13.50
CA ARG A 110 2.80 18.21 -12.97
C ARG A 110 3.09 17.14 -11.91
N ILE A 111 4.10 16.29 -12.14
CA ILE A 111 4.54 15.26 -11.17
C ILE A 111 5.04 15.90 -9.88
N HIS A 112 5.97 16.86 -9.97
CA HIS A 112 6.46 17.54 -8.77
C HIS A 112 5.34 18.25 -8.01
N LYS A 113 4.34 18.79 -8.71
CA LYS A 113 3.16 19.40 -8.09
C LYS A 113 2.31 18.36 -7.36
N ALA A 114 2.07 17.19 -7.95
CA ALA A 114 1.32 16.09 -7.33
C ALA A 114 2.05 15.53 -6.11
N GLN A 115 3.38 15.32 -6.21
CA GLN A 115 4.21 14.90 -5.09
C GLN A 115 4.19 15.93 -3.95
N ALA A 116 4.37 17.22 -4.28
CA ALA A 116 4.31 18.29 -3.28
C ALA A 116 2.92 18.39 -2.62
N HIS A 117 1.85 18.09 -3.36
CA HIS A 117 0.49 18.06 -2.83
C HIS A 117 0.27 16.88 -1.88
N LEU A 118 0.66 15.67 -2.28
CA LEU A 118 0.63 14.49 -1.41
C LEU A 118 1.47 14.71 -0.15
N ASP A 119 2.68 15.26 -0.29
CA ASP A 119 3.55 15.65 0.83
C ASP A 119 2.86 16.63 1.79
N ALA A 120 2.16 17.63 1.25
CA ALA A 120 1.43 18.61 2.06
C ALA A 120 0.28 17.97 2.82
N ILE A 121 -0.46 17.06 2.18
CA ILE A 121 -1.55 16.32 2.83
C ILE A 121 -1.00 15.44 3.96
N ILE A 122 0.07 14.67 3.71
CA ILE A 122 0.69 13.81 4.73
C ILE A 122 1.17 14.64 5.92
N ARG A 123 1.84 15.77 5.68
CA ARG A 123 2.29 16.67 6.77
C ARG A 123 1.12 17.23 7.57
N ARG A 124 0.02 17.61 6.90
CA ARG A 124 -1.18 18.10 7.56
C ARG A 124 -1.78 17.03 8.47
N ILE A 125 -1.93 15.80 7.96
CA ILE A 125 -2.44 14.68 8.74
C ILE A 125 -1.54 14.38 9.96
N ILE A 126 -0.21 14.41 9.78
CA ILE A 126 0.74 14.21 10.89
C ILE A 126 0.56 15.30 11.96
N ALA A 127 0.47 16.57 11.55
CA ALA A 127 0.32 17.70 12.46
C ALA A 127 -1.01 17.63 13.24
N GLU A 128 -2.12 17.34 12.55
CA GLU A 128 -3.44 17.15 13.16
C GLU A 128 -3.41 16.05 14.22
N ARG A 129 -2.84 14.89 13.91
CA ARG A 129 -2.76 13.75 14.84
C ARG A 129 -1.87 14.01 16.04
N ARG A 130 -0.75 14.70 15.86
CA ARG A 130 0.09 15.11 16.99
C ARG A 130 -0.61 16.11 17.89
N HIS A 131 -1.45 16.97 17.33
CA HIS A 131 -2.21 17.95 18.11
C HIS A 131 -3.38 17.31 18.86
N SER A 132 -4.13 16.40 18.21
CA SER A 132 -5.27 15.71 18.84
C SER A 132 -4.83 14.63 19.84
N GLY A 133 -3.68 14.00 19.60
CA GLY A 133 -3.21 12.84 20.37
C GLY A 133 -4.02 11.56 20.10
N GLU A 134 -4.92 11.57 19.11
CA GLU A 134 -5.83 10.47 18.81
C GLU A 134 -5.09 9.24 18.24
N ASP A 135 -5.62 8.04 18.51
CA ASP A 135 -5.17 6.80 17.86
C ASP A 135 -6.19 6.44 16.79
N CYS A 136 -5.80 6.53 15.51
CA CYS A 136 -6.66 6.04 14.44
C CYS A 136 -6.45 4.55 14.17
N GLY A 137 -5.53 3.88 14.89
CA GLY A 137 -5.25 2.45 14.71
C GLY A 137 -4.55 2.08 13.40
N ASP A 138 -4.09 3.07 12.64
CA ASP A 138 -3.45 2.90 11.34
C ASP A 138 -1.93 3.03 11.40
N LEU A 139 -1.27 2.68 10.30
CA LEU A 139 0.18 2.65 10.22
C LEU A 139 0.80 4.03 10.51
N LEU A 140 0.18 5.12 10.08
CA LEU A 140 0.68 6.47 10.37
C LEU A 140 0.57 6.82 11.87
N SER A 141 -0.51 6.45 12.57
CA SER A 141 -0.63 6.64 14.03
C SER A 141 0.46 5.85 14.75
N MET A 142 0.74 4.63 14.29
CA MET A 142 1.82 3.81 14.84
C MET A 142 3.20 4.44 14.64
N LEU A 143 3.50 4.98 13.46
CA LEU A 143 4.76 5.68 13.20
C LEU A 143 4.92 6.94 14.05
N ILE A 144 3.85 7.71 14.26
CA ILE A 144 3.86 8.92 15.12
C ILE A 144 4.15 8.55 16.58
N ARG A 145 3.58 7.43 17.04
CA ARG A 145 3.68 6.93 18.41
C ARG A 145 4.90 6.06 18.67
N ALA A 146 5.57 5.60 17.61
CA ALA A 146 6.75 4.77 17.73
C ALA A 146 7.85 5.51 18.51
N GLN A 147 8.20 4.93 19.66
CA GLN A 147 9.31 5.40 20.49
C GLN A 147 10.46 4.41 20.38
N ASP A 148 11.68 4.93 20.38
CA ASP A 148 12.84 4.08 20.41
C ASP A 148 13.03 3.44 21.79
N GLU A 149 12.91 2.12 21.86
CA GLU A 149 13.18 1.34 23.08
C GLU A 149 14.62 1.49 23.60
N ALA A 150 15.59 1.80 22.73
CA ALA A 150 16.99 2.02 23.11
C ALA A 150 17.28 3.43 23.63
N GLU A 151 16.44 4.41 23.29
CA GLU A 151 16.54 5.79 23.73
C GLU A 151 15.15 6.31 24.13
N PRO A 152 14.73 6.10 25.39
CA PRO A 152 13.42 6.54 25.88
C PRO A 152 13.23 8.04 25.63
N GLY A 153 12.21 8.40 24.85
CA GLY A 153 11.91 9.78 24.45
C GLY A 153 12.36 10.18 23.03
N ALA A 154 13.16 9.35 22.35
CA ALA A 154 13.52 9.58 20.96
C ALA A 154 12.39 9.11 20.02
N ALA A 155 11.39 9.97 19.80
CA ALA A 155 10.32 9.76 18.83
C ALA A 155 10.79 10.03 17.38
N MET A 156 10.03 9.57 16.39
CA MET A 156 10.25 9.99 15.00
C MET A 156 9.88 11.48 14.85
N THR A 157 10.67 12.23 14.08
CA THR A 157 10.30 13.59 13.64
C THR A 157 9.22 13.51 12.55
N ASP A 158 8.51 14.59 12.28
CA ASP A 158 7.49 14.62 11.20
C ASP A 158 8.08 14.28 9.83
N VAL A 159 9.32 14.70 9.60
CA VAL A 159 10.07 14.38 8.39
C VAL A 159 10.32 12.87 8.32
N ASN A 160 10.78 12.26 9.41
CA ASN A 160 11.03 10.81 9.44
C ASN A 160 9.74 10.01 9.28
N VAL A 161 8.64 10.43 9.95
CA VAL A 161 7.33 9.77 9.81
C VAL A 161 6.84 9.84 8.37
N ARG A 162 6.92 11.02 7.74
CA ARG A 162 6.54 11.20 6.32
C ARG A 162 7.39 10.31 5.41
N ASP A 163 8.71 10.36 5.55
CA ASP A 163 9.62 9.63 4.67
C ASP A 163 9.45 8.11 4.81
N GLU A 164 9.20 7.63 6.03
CA GLU A 164 8.89 6.22 6.25
C GLU A 164 7.54 5.83 5.67
N ALA A 165 6.49 6.64 5.87
CA ALA A 165 5.17 6.39 5.29
C ALA A 165 5.21 6.31 3.76
N LEU A 166 5.93 7.24 3.11
CA LEU A 166 6.15 7.20 1.67
C LEU A 166 6.98 5.99 1.24
N THR A 167 8.02 5.63 2.00
CA THR A 167 8.84 4.45 1.71
C THR A 167 8.01 3.17 1.76
N LEU A 168 7.17 3.00 2.79
CA LEU A 168 6.28 1.85 2.93
C LEU A 168 5.23 1.81 1.82
N PHE A 169 4.62 2.95 1.50
CA PHE A 169 3.68 3.09 0.39
C PHE A 169 4.31 2.62 -0.94
N LEU A 170 5.49 3.15 -1.27
CA LEU A 170 6.19 2.88 -2.52
C LEU A 170 6.65 1.42 -2.60
N SER A 171 7.24 0.91 -1.53
CA SER A 171 7.84 -0.44 -1.53
C SER A 171 6.79 -1.55 -1.57
N GLY A 172 5.64 -1.33 -0.91
CA GLY A 172 4.59 -2.34 -0.80
C GLY A 172 3.79 -2.53 -2.09
N HIS A 173 3.42 -1.44 -2.77
CA HIS A 173 2.47 -1.54 -3.89
C HIS A 173 3.07 -2.21 -5.14
N GLU A 174 4.27 -1.81 -5.60
CA GLU A 174 4.82 -2.33 -6.87
C GLU A 174 5.09 -3.83 -6.79
N THR A 175 5.70 -4.28 -5.69
CA THR A 175 6.08 -5.69 -5.49
C THR A 175 4.83 -6.57 -5.42
N MET A 176 3.80 -6.14 -4.68
CA MET A 176 2.55 -6.89 -4.55
C MET A 176 1.75 -6.91 -5.85
N ALA A 177 1.66 -5.77 -6.55
CA ALA A 177 0.97 -5.70 -7.83
C ALA A 177 1.62 -6.65 -8.86
N MET A 178 2.95 -6.66 -8.90
CA MET A 178 3.71 -7.55 -9.78
C MET A 178 3.48 -9.02 -9.42
N ALA A 179 3.57 -9.37 -8.14
CA ALA A 179 3.34 -10.74 -7.67
C ALA A 179 1.94 -11.23 -8.05
N LEU A 180 0.90 -10.46 -7.74
CA LEU A 180 -0.49 -10.80 -8.08
C LEU A 180 -0.69 -10.92 -9.60
N THR A 181 -0.12 -10.01 -10.39
CA THR A 181 -0.20 -10.06 -11.85
C THR A 181 0.38 -11.37 -12.39
N TRP A 182 1.55 -11.78 -11.89
CA TRP A 182 2.16 -13.05 -12.28
C TRP A 182 1.38 -14.25 -11.77
N THR A 183 0.81 -14.20 -10.57
CA THR A 183 -0.07 -15.26 -10.06
C THR A 183 -1.24 -15.50 -11.01
N TRP A 184 -1.95 -14.44 -11.42
CA TRP A 184 -3.06 -14.56 -12.38
C TRP A 184 -2.59 -15.08 -13.73
N TYR A 185 -1.48 -14.56 -14.24
CA TYR A 185 -0.91 -15.03 -15.51
C TYR A 185 -0.56 -16.52 -15.46
N LEU A 186 0.08 -16.99 -14.38
CA LEU A 186 0.50 -18.39 -14.26
C LEU A 186 -0.71 -19.33 -14.07
N LEU A 187 -1.71 -18.93 -13.29
CA LEU A 187 -2.96 -19.69 -13.13
C LEU A 187 -3.70 -19.84 -14.46
N ALA A 188 -3.79 -18.76 -15.24
CA ALA A 188 -4.43 -18.80 -16.57
C ALA A 188 -3.72 -19.72 -17.57
N GLN A 189 -2.46 -20.09 -17.33
CA GLN A 189 -1.65 -20.93 -18.21
C GLN A 189 -1.67 -22.41 -17.80
N ASP A 190 -2.14 -22.75 -16.60
CA ASP A 190 -2.17 -24.11 -16.07
C ASP A 190 -3.50 -24.41 -15.37
N HIS A 191 -4.43 -24.99 -16.13
CA HIS A 191 -5.76 -25.35 -15.64
C HIS A 191 -5.75 -26.43 -14.54
N GLU A 192 -4.70 -27.25 -14.43
CA GLU A 192 -4.61 -28.24 -13.35
C GLU A 192 -4.28 -27.55 -12.03
N VAL A 193 -3.37 -26.57 -12.06
CA VAL A 193 -3.02 -25.75 -10.89
C VAL A 193 -4.21 -24.87 -10.48
N GLU A 194 -4.88 -24.25 -11.44
CA GLU A 194 -6.11 -23.48 -11.22
C GLU A 194 -7.20 -24.33 -10.54
N ALA A 195 -7.49 -25.51 -11.07
CA ALA A 195 -8.52 -26.39 -10.53
C ALA A 195 -8.21 -26.86 -9.10
N LYS A 196 -6.93 -27.12 -8.79
CA LYS A 196 -6.49 -27.47 -7.41
C LYS A 196 -6.67 -26.31 -6.45
N LEU A 197 -6.32 -25.09 -6.88
CA LEU A 197 -6.50 -23.89 -6.07
C LEU A 197 -7.99 -23.63 -5.81
N GLN A 198 -8.83 -23.71 -6.85
CA GLN A 198 -10.27 -23.53 -6.72
C GLN A 198 -10.90 -24.58 -5.79
N ALA A 199 -10.48 -25.84 -5.89
CA ALA A 199 -10.97 -26.90 -5.02
C ALA A 199 -10.64 -26.65 -3.54
N GLU A 200 -9.44 -26.16 -3.23
CA GLU A 200 -9.09 -25.76 -1.87
C GLU A 200 -9.91 -24.56 -1.38
N ILE A 201 -10.08 -23.54 -2.24
CA ILE A 201 -10.90 -22.37 -1.93
C ILE A 201 -12.34 -22.80 -1.61
N ASP A 202 -12.95 -23.64 -2.44
CA ASP A 202 -14.32 -24.11 -2.26
C ASP A 202 -14.48 -24.91 -0.95
N ASP A 203 -13.50 -25.74 -0.60
CA ASP A 203 -13.51 -26.57 0.61
C ASP A 203 -13.36 -25.73 1.89
N VAL A 204 -12.46 -24.74 1.87
CA VAL A 204 -12.14 -23.93 3.05
C VAL A 204 -13.14 -22.78 3.25
N LEU A 205 -13.56 -22.11 2.17
CA LEU A 205 -14.35 -20.88 2.23
C LEU A 205 -15.85 -21.12 2.00
N GLY A 206 -16.22 -22.18 1.28
CA GLY A 206 -17.60 -22.42 0.86
C GLY A 206 -18.18 -21.19 0.12
N ALA A 207 -19.36 -20.73 0.54
CA ALA A 207 -20.07 -19.59 -0.07
C ALA A 207 -19.87 -18.25 0.67
N GLY A 208 -19.01 -18.19 1.69
CA GLY A 208 -18.79 -16.99 2.50
C GLY A 208 -17.67 -16.07 1.97
N PRO A 209 -17.64 -14.79 2.37
CA PRO A 209 -16.49 -13.94 2.08
C PRO A 209 -15.23 -14.48 2.79
N PRO A 210 -14.03 -14.29 2.23
CA PRO A 210 -12.80 -14.71 2.88
C PRO A 210 -12.59 -14.00 4.22
N SER A 211 -12.05 -14.73 5.19
CA SER A 211 -11.52 -14.16 6.43
C SER A 211 -10.05 -14.52 6.60
N LEU A 212 -9.28 -13.75 7.37
CA LEU A 212 -7.88 -14.08 7.67
C LEU A 212 -7.73 -15.46 8.31
N ALA A 213 -8.72 -15.88 9.12
CA ALA A 213 -8.76 -17.22 9.68
C ALA A 213 -8.90 -18.28 8.57
N ALA A 214 -9.82 -18.09 7.62
CA ALA A 214 -9.98 -19.00 6.50
C ALA A 214 -8.75 -19.02 5.58
N VAL A 215 -8.15 -17.86 5.29
CA VAL A 215 -6.90 -17.76 4.51
C VAL A 215 -5.75 -18.51 5.21
N SER A 216 -5.73 -18.55 6.54
CA SER A 216 -4.73 -19.34 7.28
C SER A 216 -4.91 -20.86 7.15
N GLU A 217 -6.03 -21.35 6.64
CA GLU A 217 -6.28 -22.77 6.35
C GLU A 217 -6.06 -23.14 4.87
N LEU A 218 -5.85 -22.16 3.98
CA LEU A 218 -5.43 -22.43 2.60
C LEU A 218 -3.96 -22.88 2.60
N HIS A 219 -3.68 -24.14 2.31
CA HIS A 219 -2.35 -24.75 2.37
C HIS A 219 -1.68 -24.84 1.00
N TYR A 220 -2.45 -25.07 -0.05
CA TYR A 220 -2.02 -25.10 -1.44
C TYR A 220 -1.78 -23.69 -1.98
N ALA A 221 -2.58 -22.71 -1.54
CA ALA A 221 -2.43 -21.31 -1.94
C ALA A 221 -1.17 -20.60 -1.37
N LYS A 222 -0.45 -21.22 -0.41
CA LYS A 222 0.74 -20.64 0.27
C LYS A 222 2.05 -21.18 -0.28
#